data_AF-A0A2T4VJC8-F1
#
_entry.id   AF-A0A2T4VJC8-F1
#
_cell.length_a   1.000
_cell.length_b   1.000
_cell.length_c   1.000
_cell.angle_alpha   90.00
_cell.angle_beta   90.00
_cell.angle_gamma   90.00
#
_symmetry.space_group_name_H-M   'P 1'
#
loop_
_entity.id
_entity.type
_entity.pdbx_description
1 polymer ?
#
loop_
_entity_poly.entity_id
_entity_poly.type
_entity_poly.pdbx_seq_one_letter_code
_entity_poly.pdbx_strand_id
1 'polypeptide(L)'
;HETGKAGAGMAEPPRHHVMPKEFREWFEKRGFTGEMDIDEFCVKLEQAHHEAIHGGGDWKLGRMWPGEWNRMIMEALREAEVTAGRMLTRNEVLDIVAYRMRRYDIPVEFTPWRGQ
;
A
#
# COMPACT_ATOMS: atom_id res chain seq x y z
N HIS A 1 24.10 7.96 -36.03
CA HIS A 1 23.78 9.38 -35.88
C HIS A 1 22.27 9.49 -35.94
N GLU A 2 21.62 9.61 -34.78
CA GLU A 2 21.25 10.91 -34.15
C GLU A 2 20.24 11.68 -35.01
N THR A 3 19.11 12.22 -34.54
CA THR A 3 18.47 12.34 -33.22
C THR A 3 17.08 12.93 -33.49
N GLY A 4 16.07 12.54 -32.71
CA GLY A 4 14.81 13.25 -32.59
C GLY A 4 14.29 13.11 -31.16
N LYS A 5 14.61 14.08 -30.31
CA LYS A 5 14.21 14.18 -28.89
C LYS A 5 12.80 14.76 -28.75
N ALA A 6 12.20 14.46 -27.59
CA ALA A 6 11.00 15.04 -26.94
C ALA A 6 9.74 14.14 -27.00
N GLY A 7 9.20 13.61 -25.90
CA GLY A 7 9.50 13.78 -24.48
C GLY A 7 9.59 12.44 -23.76
N ALA A 8 10.45 12.39 -22.74
CA ALA A 8 10.40 11.33 -21.75
C ALA A 8 8.99 11.33 -21.17
N GLY A 9 8.22 10.28 -21.47
CA GLY A 9 6.91 10.08 -20.91
C GLY A 9 7.06 10.11 -19.39
N MET A 10 6.59 11.20 -18.77
CA MET A 10 6.33 11.18 -17.34
C MET A 10 5.18 10.20 -17.15
N ALA A 11 5.50 8.91 -17.09
CA ALA A 11 4.57 7.89 -16.64
C ALA A 11 4.00 8.41 -15.31
N GLU A 12 2.67 8.36 -15.15
CA GLU A 12 2.07 8.72 -13.86
C GLU A 12 2.83 7.99 -12.74
N PRO A 13 3.12 8.66 -11.62
CA PRO A 13 3.79 8.02 -10.50
C PRO A 13 3.05 6.73 -10.14
N PRO A 14 3.75 5.59 -9.93
CA PRO A 14 3.09 4.34 -9.57
C PRO A 14 2.19 4.57 -8.35
N ARG A 15 0.95 4.10 -8.46
CA ARG A 15 0.01 4.11 -7.36
C ARG A 15 0.27 2.89 -6.48
N HIS A 16 0.59 3.13 -5.22
CA HIS A 16 0.82 2.09 -4.23
C HIS A 16 -0.47 1.82 -3.45
N HIS A 17 -0.91 0.56 -3.41
CA HIS A 17 -2.02 0.14 -2.55
C HIS A 17 -1.50 0.00 -1.13
N VAL A 18 -1.96 0.83 -0.20
CA VAL A 18 -1.47 0.80 1.19
C VAL A 18 -2.03 -0.39 1.98
N MET A 19 -3.19 -0.92 1.54
CA MET A 19 -3.76 -2.16 2.04
C MET A 19 -3.56 -3.29 1.02
N PRO A 20 -2.93 -4.42 1.39
CA PRO A 20 -2.53 -5.42 0.41
C PRO A 20 -3.72 -6.19 -0.18
N LYS A 21 -3.87 -6.13 -1.51
CA LYS A 21 -4.93 -6.81 -2.27
C LYS A 21 -5.00 -8.32 -2.05
N GLU A 22 -3.87 -8.97 -1.78
CA GLU A 22 -3.82 -10.41 -1.53
C GLU A 22 -4.55 -10.85 -0.26
N PHE A 23 -4.83 -9.90 0.66
CA PHE A 23 -5.60 -10.13 1.87
C PHE A 23 -6.97 -9.45 1.81
N ARG A 24 -7.52 -9.20 0.61
CA ARG A 24 -8.83 -8.53 0.43
C ARG A 24 -9.92 -9.07 1.35
N GLU A 25 -10.12 -10.39 1.40
CA GLU A 25 -11.14 -11.01 2.26
C GLU A 25 -10.95 -10.69 3.76
N TRP A 26 -9.70 -10.48 4.21
CA TRP A 26 -9.42 -10.05 5.57
C TRP A 26 -9.96 -8.63 5.78
N PHE A 27 -9.72 -7.70 4.85
CA PHE A 27 -10.24 -6.34 4.96
C PHE A 27 -11.77 -6.29 4.81
N GLU A 28 -12.35 -7.06 3.89
CA GLU A 28 -13.81 -7.09 3.69
C GLU A 28 -14.55 -7.52 4.96
N LYS A 29 -14.02 -8.51 5.70
CA LYS A 29 -14.57 -8.92 7.02
C LYS A 29 -14.59 -7.80 8.06
N ARG A 30 -13.80 -6.74 7.87
CA ARG A 30 -13.72 -5.54 8.73
C ARG A 30 -14.47 -4.35 8.15
N GLY A 31 -15.26 -4.56 7.10
CA GLY A 31 -16.15 -3.55 6.50
C GLY A 31 -15.48 -2.66 5.45
N PHE A 32 -14.36 -3.11 4.86
CA PHE A 32 -13.78 -2.46 3.69
C PHE A 32 -14.45 -2.96 2.41
N THR A 33 -15.60 -2.38 2.08
CA THR A 33 -16.42 -2.70 0.90
C THR A 33 -17.09 -1.42 0.39
N GLY A 34 -17.60 -1.46 -0.85
CA GLY A 34 -18.32 -0.32 -1.45
C GLY A 34 -17.43 0.92 -1.55
N GLU A 35 -17.90 2.06 -1.05
CA GLU A 35 -17.13 3.32 -1.01
C GLU A 35 -15.88 3.26 -0.12
N MET A 36 -15.76 2.21 0.71
CA MET A 36 -14.62 1.96 1.59
C MET A 36 -13.81 0.75 1.13
N ASP A 37 -13.89 0.37 -0.15
CA ASP A 37 -13.05 -0.70 -0.71
C ASP A 37 -11.56 -0.37 -0.56
N ILE A 38 -10.73 -1.38 -0.33
CA ILE A 38 -9.28 -1.20 -0.17
C ILE A 38 -8.60 -0.58 -1.41
N ASP A 39 -9.23 -0.68 -2.58
CA ASP A 39 -8.72 -0.07 -3.82
C ASP A 39 -8.77 1.46 -3.77
N GLU A 40 -9.68 2.04 -2.97
CA GLU A 40 -9.74 3.49 -2.77
C GLU A 40 -8.54 4.04 -1.97
N PHE A 41 -7.76 3.16 -1.35
CA PHE A 41 -6.60 3.52 -0.53
C PHE A 41 -5.30 3.32 -1.30
N CYS A 42 -5.12 4.16 -2.32
CA CYS A 42 -3.89 4.24 -3.10
C CYS A 42 -3.17 5.56 -2.88
N VAL A 43 -1.84 5.54 -2.91
CA VAL A 43 -1.01 6.76 -2.79
C VAL A 43 -0.06 6.85 -3.96
N LYS A 44 0.18 8.07 -4.45
CA LYS A 44 1.20 8.32 -5.47
C LYS A 44 2.56 8.36 -4.80
N LEU A 45 3.49 7.55 -5.31
CA LEU A 45 4.88 7.54 -4.86
C LEU A 45 5.79 7.77 -6.04
N GLU A 46 6.93 8.44 -5.81
CA GLU A 46 8.00 8.43 -6.81
C GLU A 46 8.47 6.99 -7.05
N GLN A 47 8.81 6.67 -8.31
CA GLN A 47 9.16 5.31 -8.72
C GLN A 47 10.25 4.68 -7.84
N ALA A 48 11.30 5.45 -7.50
CA ALA A 48 12.38 4.96 -6.65
C ALA A 48 11.91 4.64 -5.21
N HIS A 49 11.00 5.45 -4.66
CA HIS A 49 10.42 5.21 -3.33
C HIS A 49 9.46 4.00 -3.39
N HIS A 50 8.65 3.91 -4.43
CA HIS A 50 7.77 2.76 -4.67
C HIS A 50 8.56 1.45 -4.75
N GLU A 51 9.68 1.43 -5.48
CA GLU A 51 10.56 0.26 -5.56
C GLU A 51 11.24 -0.06 -4.22
N ALA A 52 11.69 0.95 -3.47
CA ALA A 52 12.33 0.75 -2.17
C ALA A 52 11.38 0.09 -1.14
N ILE A 53 10.11 0.46 -1.13
CA ILE A 53 9.08 -0.12 -0.26
C ILE A 53 8.81 -1.60 -0.59
N HIS A 54 9.04 -1.99 -1.85
CA HIS A 54 8.93 -3.37 -2.33
C HIS A 54 10.27 -4.11 -2.38
N GLY A 55 11.32 -3.64 -1.70
CA GLY A 55 12.61 -4.35 -1.63
C GLY A 55 13.51 -4.22 -2.87
N GLY A 56 13.31 -3.18 -3.69
CA GLY A 56 14.03 -2.94 -4.94
C GLY A 56 13.29 -3.51 -6.17
N GLY A 57 13.61 -3.00 -7.37
CA GLY A 57 12.84 -3.11 -8.62
C GLY A 57 12.30 -4.47 -9.12
N ASP A 58 12.52 -5.59 -8.41
CA ASP A 58 11.77 -6.84 -8.58
C ASP A 58 10.82 -7.09 -7.40
N TRP A 59 9.58 -6.62 -7.54
CA TRP A 59 8.52 -6.75 -6.54
C TRP A 59 8.20 -8.20 -6.14
N LYS A 60 8.55 -9.20 -6.97
CA LYS A 60 8.34 -10.62 -6.62
C LYS A 60 9.40 -11.10 -5.63
N LEU A 61 10.66 -10.72 -5.83
CA LEU A 61 11.74 -10.97 -4.87
C LEU A 61 11.53 -10.16 -3.58
N GLY A 62 11.00 -8.94 -3.72
CA GLY A 62 10.56 -8.07 -2.63
C GLY A 62 9.72 -8.75 -1.57
N ARG A 63 8.78 -9.61 -1.97
CA ARG A 63 7.87 -10.35 -1.05
C ARG A 63 8.58 -11.29 -0.07
N MET A 64 9.83 -11.68 -0.36
CA MET A 64 10.64 -12.47 0.56
C MET A 64 11.39 -11.59 1.58
N TRP A 65 11.48 -10.28 1.35
CA TRP A 65 12.15 -9.35 2.24
C TRP A 65 11.31 -9.10 3.50
N PRO A 66 11.89 -9.23 4.72
CA PRO A 66 11.17 -8.95 5.96
C PRO A 66 10.65 -7.51 6.08
N GLY A 67 11.25 -6.57 5.34
CA GLY A 67 10.86 -5.16 5.31
C GLY A 67 9.80 -4.80 4.27
N GLU A 68 9.25 -5.77 3.55
CA GLU A 68 8.23 -5.52 2.52
C GLU A 68 6.91 -5.06 3.17
N TRP A 69 6.36 -3.98 2.62
CA TRP A 69 5.22 -3.28 3.20
C TRP A 69 4.01 -4.16 3.48
N ASN A 70 3.59 -5.01 2.53
CA ASN A 70 2.39 -5.82 2.71
C ASN A 70 2.53 -6.78 3.90
N ARG A 71 3.69 -7.43 4.03
CA ARG A 71 3.97 -8.30 5.17
C ARG A 71 3.98 -7.51 6.48
N MET A 72 4.66 -6.37 6.50
CA MET A 72 4.76 -5.53 7.70
C MET A 72 3.40 -5.01 8.16
N ILE A 73 2.53 -4.60 7.23
CA ILE A 73 1.18 -4.14 7.55
C ILE A 73 0.34 -5.29 8.09
N MET A 74 0.36 -6.45 7.44
CA MET A 74 -0.45 -7.59 7.91
C MET A 74 0.03 -8.16 9.24
N GLU A 75 1.34 -8.17 9.50
CA GLU A 75 1.90 -8.53 10.80
C GLU A 75 1.39 -7.58 11.88
N ALA A 76 1.54 -6.26 11.68
CA ALA A 76 1.08 -5.25 12.63
C ALA A 76 -0.42 -5.34 12.92
N LEU A 77 -1.24 -5.57 11.90
CA LEU A 77 -2.69 -5.70 12.04
C LEU A 77 -3.09 -6.98 12.80
N ARG A 78 -2.42 -8.11 12.53
CA ARG A 78 -2.68 -9.37 13.24
C ARG A 78 -2.22 -9.31 14.69
N GLU A 79 -1.06 -8.73 14.97
CA GLU A 79 -0.56 -8.51 16.33
C GLU A 79 -1.52 -7.62 17.14
N ALA A 80 -2.07 -6.58 16.50
CA ALA A 80 -3.06 -5.71 17.13
C ALA A 80 -4.36 -6.47 17.47
N GLU A 81 -4.83 -7.38 16.61
CA GLU A 81 -5.98 -8.24 16.94
C GLU A 81 -5.71 -9.20 18.08
N VAL A 82 -4.54 -9.83 18.08
CA VAL A 82 -4.11 -10.70 19.19
C VAL A 82 -4.06 -9.92 20.49
N THR A 83 -3.50 -8.71 20.46
CA THR A 83 -3.37 -7.84 21.64
C THR A 83 -4.74 -7.36 22.14
N ALA A 84 -5.64 -6.99 21.23
CA ALA A 84 -6.99 -6.55 21.57
C ALA A 84 -7.90 -7.71 22.01
N GLY A 85 -7.55 -8.97 21.68
CA GLY A 85 -8.37 -10.15 21.93
C GLY A 85 -9.67 -10.17 21.12
N ARG A 86 -9.76 -9.38 20.05
CA ARG A 86 -10.94 -9.26 19.19
C ARG A 86 -10.56 -8.81 17.78
N MET A 87 -11.50 -8.94 16.86
CA MET A 87 -11.38 -8.34 15.54
C MET A 87 -11.23 -6.82 15.65
N LEU A 88 -10.32 -6.23 14.87
CA LEU A 88 -10.20 -4.79 14.73
C LEU A 88 -11.41 -4.22 14.01
N THR A 89 -11.84 -3.05 14.44
CA THR A 89 -12.78 -2.23 13.68
C THR A 89 -12.08 -1.61 12.46
N ARG A 90 -12.86 -1.19 11.46
CA ARG A 90 -12.34 -0.48 10.29
C ARG A 90 -11.46 0.72 10.65
N ASN A 91 -11.88 1.51 11.64
CA ASN A 91 -11.15 2.71 12.06
C ASN A 91 -9.81 2.34 12.71
N GLU A 92 -9.77 1.29 13.53
CA GLU A 92 -8.50 0.83 14.11
C GLU A 92 -7.52 0.33 13.05
N VAL A 93 -8.02 -0.34 12.00
CA VAL A 93 -7.19 -0.71 10.83
C VAL A 93 -6.63 0.54 10.15
N LEU A 94 -7.48 1.55 9.90
CA LEU A 94 -7.05 2.81 9.28
C LEU A 94 -6.02 3.55 10.14
N ASP A 95 -6.20 3.59 11.46
CA ASP A 95 -5.25 4.24 12.38
C ASP A 95 -3.87 3.56 12.36
N ILE A 96 -3.85 2.22 12.36
CA ILE A 96 -2.60 1.45 12.28
C ILE A 96 -1.90 1.67 10.94
N VAL A 97 -2.65 1.61 9.83
CA VAL A 97 -2.12 1.87 8.49
C VAL A 97 -1.57 3.28 8.39
N ALA A 98 -2.32 4.31 8.81
CA ALA A 98 -1.87 5.70 8.79
C ALA A 98 -0.64 5.94 9.69
N TYR A 99 -0.56 5.28 10.84
CA TYR A 99 0.63 5.32 11.70
C TYR A 99 1.85 4.73 11.00
N ARG A 100 1.72 3.57 10.35
CA ARG A 100 2.81 2.95 9.60
C ARG A 100 3.20 3.80 8.39
N MET A 101 2.24 4.37 7.66
CA MET A 101 2.53 5.26 6.53
C MET A 101 3.43 6.43 6.96
N ARG A 102 3.09 7.10 8.07
CA ARG A 102 3.93 8.17 8.65
C ARG A 102 5.31 7.70 9.06
N ARG A 103 5.45 6.48 9.57
CA ARG A 103 6.72 5.91 10.02
C ARG A 103 7.67 5.55 8.87
N TYR A 104 7.12 5.26 7.69
CA TYR A 104 7.86 4.89 6.48
C TYR A 104 7.82 6.00 5.42
N ASP A 105 7.50 7.23 5.80
CA ASP A 105 7.44 8.40 4.92
C ASP A 105 6.54 8.23 3.68
N ILE A 106 5.48 7.42 3.83
CA ILE A 106 4.43 7.25 2.82
C ILE A 106 3.38 8.36 3.00
N PRO A 107 3.01 9.11 1.94
CA PRO A 107 2.00 10.16 2.02
C PRO A 107 0.64 9.65 2.51
N VAL A 108 0.01 10.33 3.46
CA VAL A 108 -1.33 9.97 4.00
C VAL A 108 -2.49 10.54 3.17
N GLU A 109 -2.18 11.17 2.03
CA GLU A 109 -3.18 11.68 1.09
C GLU A 109 -3.53 10.59 0.08
N PHE A 110 -4.74 10.03 0.22
CA PHE A 110 -5.23 8.99 -0.66
C PHE A 110 -5.69 9.56 -2.00
N THR A 111 -5.30 8.88 -3.07
CA THR A 111 -5.80 9.06 -4.43
C THR A 111 -6.70 7.87 -4.78
N PRO A 112 -8.00 8.09 -5.07
CA PRO A 112 -8.92 7.04 -5.49
C PRO A 112 -8.37 6.22 -6.69
N TRP A 113 -8.41 4.89 -6.60
CA TRP A 113 -8.08 4.02 -7.73
C TRP A 113 -9.28 3.88 -8.66
N ARG A 114 -9.31 4.70 -9.72
CA ARG A 114 -10.15 4.39 -10.89
C ARG A 114 -9.41 3.34 -11.70
N GLY A 115 -9.80 2.07 -11.54
CA GLY A 115 -9.22 0.95 -12.28
C GLY A 115 -9.18 1.23 -13.78
N GLN A 116 -8.02 0.95 -14.37
CA GLN A 116 -7.82 0.97 -15.82
C GLN A 116 -8.09 -0.41 -16.40
#